data_AF-A0A7Y1V7Y1-F1
#
_entry.id   AF-A0A7Y1V7Y1-F1
#
_cell.length_a   1.000
_cell.length_b   1.000
_cell.length_c   1.000
_cell.angle_alpha   90.00
_cell.angle_beta   90.00
_cell.angle_gamma   90.00
#
_symmetry.space_group_name_H-M   'P 1'
#
loop_
_entity.id
_entity.type
_entity.pdbx_description
1 polymer ?
#
loop_
_entity_poly.entity_id
_entity_poly.type
_entity_poly.pdbx_seq_one_letter_code
_entity_poly.pdbx_strand_id
1 'polypeptide(L)' 'MLHQDFFALDDTFDVILEHTFFCAQHPSQRHRYVTHMFNMLQPWCPHRCII' A
#
# COMPACT_ATOMS: atom_id res chain seq x y z
N MET A 1 -6.86 -3.82 16.35
CA MET A 1 -7.31 -2.82 15.35
C MET A 1 -6.26 -1.71 15.34
N LEU A 2 -5.57 -1.52 14.22
CA LEU A 2 -4.64 -0.39 14.04
C LEU A 2 -5.45 0.77 13.45
N HIS A 3 -5.35 1.95 14.05
CA HIS A 3 -5.99 3.16 13.54
C HIS A 3 -4.92 4.20 13.23
N GLN A 4 -4.54 4.30 11.97
CA GLN A 4 -3.45 5.16 11.52
C GLN A 4 -3.84 5.85 10.20
N ASP A 5 -3.24 7.01 9.93
CA ASP A 5 -3.33 7.62 8.61
C ASP A 5 -2.65 6.70 7.59
N PHE A 6 -3.42 6.29 6.57
CA PHE A 6 -2.93 5.45 5.49
C PHE A 6 -1.67 6.03 4.86
N PHE A 7 -1.61 7.34 4.61
CA PHE A 7 -0.46 7.96 3.92
C PHE A 7 0.78 8.15 4.80
N ALA A 8 0.66 7.86 6.10
CA ALA A 8 1.77 7.87 7.06
C ALA A 8 2.23 6.45 7.44
N LEU A 9 1.63 5.41 6.84
CA LEU A 9 2.02 4.03 7.07
C LEU A 9 3.27 3.72 6.22
N ASP A 10 4.36 3.34 6.88
CA ASP A 10 5.64 3.04 6.21
C ASP A 10 6.05 1.60 6.54
N ASP A 11 5.30 0.65 5.98
CA ASP A 11 5.54 -0.79 6.13
C ASP A 11 5.32 -1.48 4.78
N THR A 12 5.80 -2.71 4.64
CA THR A 12 5.68 -3.47 3.39
C THR A 12 4.98 -4.80 3.60
N PHE A 13 4.21 -5.21 2.60
CA PHE A 13 3.33 -6.37 2.67
C PHE A 13 3.47 -7.24 1.42
N ASP A 14 3.39 -8.55 1.59
CA ASP A 14 3.32 -9.50 0.47
C ASP A 14 1.98 -9.41 -0.27
N VAL A 15 0.90 -9.13 0.46
CA VAL A 15 -0.46 -9.02 -0.06
C VAL A 15 -1.18 -7.88 0.65
N ILE A 16 -1.75 -6.97 -0.15
CA ILE A 16 -2.60 -5.88 0.35
C ILE A 16 -4.02 -6.13 -0.16
N LEU A 17 -4.99 -6.19 0.76
CA LEU A 17 -6.41 -6.28 0.45
C LEU A 17 -7.10 -5.02 0.96
N GLU A 18 -7.76 -4.31 0.06
CA GLU A 18 -8.62 -3.19 0.41
C GLU A 18 -10.09 -3.51 0.14
N HIS A 19 -10.98 -2.93 0.95
CA HIS A 19 -12.42 -2.98 0.70
C HIS A 19 -12.93 -1.56 0.55
N THR A 20 -13.31 -1.20 -0.68
CA THR A 20 -13.86 0.12 -1.11
C THR A 20 -13.01 1.36 -0.78
N PHE A 21 -11.81 1.20 -0.22
CA PHE A 21 -10.98 2.30 0.25
C PHE A 21 -10.54 3.25 -0.88
N PHE A 22 -10.02 2.74 -2.01
CA PHE A 22 -9.68 3.53 -3.19
C PHE A 22 -10.83 4.41 -3.69
N CYS A 23 -12.04 3.86 -3.72
CA CYS A 23 -13.22 4.58 -4.20
C CYS A 23 -13.68 5.67 -3.24
N ALA A 24 -13.43 5.52 -1.95
CA ALA A 24 -13.77 6.52 -0.93
C ALA A 24 -12.81 7.73 -0.96
N GLN A 25 -11.63 7.60 -1.56
CA GLN A 25 -10.67 8.70 -1.67
C GLN A 25 -11.12 9.75 -2.71
N HIS A 26 -10.88 11.03 -2.41
CA HIS A 26 -11.12 12.12 -3.36
C HIS A 26 -10.29 11.89 -4.64
N PRO A 27 -10.80 12.20 -5.85
CA PRO A 27 -10.09 11.92 -7.11
C PRO A 27 -8.67 12.49 -7.19
N SER A 28 -8.43 13.65 -6.57
CA SER A 28 -7.10 14.28 -6.49
C SER A 28 -6.06 13.46 -5.71
N GLN A 29 -6.50 12.51 -4.88
CA GLN A 29 -5.64 11.65 -4.05
C GLN A 29 -5.27 10.34 -4.73
N ARG A 30 -5.89 9.99 -5.88
CA ARG A 30 -5.68 8.71 -6.55
C ARG A 30 -4.23 8.46 -6.93
N HIS A 31 -3.54 9.50 -7.42
CA HIS A 31 -2.12 9.36 -7.77
C HIS A 31 -1.27 9.06 -6.52
N ARG A 32 -1.47 9.82 -5.44
CA ARG A 32 -0.81 9.58 -4.15
C ARG A 32 -1.09 8.19 -3.61
N TYR A 33 -2.34 7.73 -3.71
CA TYR A 33 -2.75 6.39 -3.30
C TYR A 33 -1.99 5.30 -4.07
N VAL A 34 -1.95 5.38 -5.41
CA VAL A 34 -1.28 4.37 -6.25
C VAL A 34 0.22 4.33 -5.94
N THR A 35 0.87 5.49 -5.82
CA THR A 35 2.29 5.56 -5.44
C THR A 35 2.53 4.93 -4.07
N HIS A 36 1.67 5.23 -3.09
CA HIS A 36 1.82 4.70 -1.74
C HIS A 36 1.60 3.18 -1.67
N MET A 37 0.54 2.67 -2.31
CA MET A 37 0.28 1.24 -2.43
C MET A 37 1.44 0.48 -3.09
N PHE A 38 2.01 1.04 -4.16
CA PHE A 38 3.15 0.43 -4.84
C PHE A 38 4.37 0.33 -3.92
N ASN A 39 4.67 1.38 -3.16
CA ASN A 39 5.80 1.40 -2.22
C ASN A 39 5.63 0.40 -1.06
N MET A 40 4.38 0.15 -0.64
CA MET A 40 4.08 -0.81 0.42
C MET A 40 4.02 -2.27 -0.07
N LEU A 41 4.15 -2.54 -1.37
CA LEU A 41 4.18 -3.92 -1.87
C LEU A 41 5.62 -4.44 -1.89
N GLN A 42 5.84 -5.61 -1.27
CA GLN A 42 7.13 -6.27 -1.41
C GLN A 42 7.36 -6.66 -2.88
N PRO A 43 8.58 -6.45 -3.42
CA PRO A 43 8.91 -6.91 -4.75
C PRO A 43 8.85 -8.44 -4.79
N TRP A 44 8.24 -8.99 -5.84
CA TRP A 44 8.18 -10.43 -6.00
C TRP A 44 9.59 -11.00 -6.21
N CYS A 45 10.04 -11.83 -5.27
CA CYS A 45 11.29 -12.59 -5.39
C CYS A 45 10.97 -14.08 -5.28
N PRO A 46 11.21 -14.90 -6.34
CA PRO A 46 10.88 -16.33 -6.33
C PRO A 46 11.69 -17.13 -5.30
N HIS A 47 12.83 -16.62 -4.86
CA HIS A 47 13.68 -17.21 -3.81
C HIS A 47 14.24 -16.12 -2.90
N ARG A 48 13.37 -15.53 -2.06
CA ARG A 48 13.70 -14.71 -0.87
C ARG A 48 15.15 -14.17 -0.86
N CYS A 49 15.48 -13.31 -1.81
CA CYS A 49 16.80 -12.70 -1.91
C CYS A 49 16.84 -11.58 -0.89
N ILE A 50 17.37 -11.92 0.29
CA ILE A 50 17.86 -10.95 1.26
C ILE A 50 19.10 -10.34 0.60
N ILE A 51 18.94 -9.19 -0.03
CA ILE A 51 20.04 -8.21 -0.12
C ILE A 51 20.23 -7.55 1.25
#